data_AF-A0A1S3ZVR5-F1
#
_entry.id   AF-A0A1S3ZVR5-F1
#
_cell.length_a   1.000
_cell.length_b   1.000
_cell.length_c   1.000
_cell.angle_alpha   90.00
_cell.angle_beta   90.00
_cell.angle_gamma   90.00
#
_symmetry.space_group_name_H-M   'P 1'
#
loop_
_entity.id
_entity.type
_entity.pdbx_description
1 polymer ?
#
loop_
_entity_poly.entity_id
_entity_poly.type
_entity_poly.pdbx_seq_one_letter_code
_entity_poly.pdbx_strand_id
1 'polypeptide(L)'
;MRSSTTLSTERWPKTRRHHGHTAPKQLVTAFEGQLYKRSFKGPFAQCIGASEASYVMREVHEGICGNHSGADSLVLKLYRAGYYWPRMEQDIKAIIQKCDKCQHHVPLEAAKGKWPDELLGVFWAYRTTTKSSTRDKPFSLVYDAEALIPVEVGELTLRYFPKDEETNNEALLDKLELLDECRDLAYIRMVDQKQRIKRYYN
;
A
#
# COMPACT_ATOMS: atom_id res chain seq x y z
N MET A 1 -33.75 -10.20 -25.81
CA MET A 1 -33.32 -8.85 -26.22
C MET A 1 -32.46 -8.28 -25.10
N ARG A 2 -31.15 -8.13 -25.32
CA ARG A 2 -30.25 -7.50 -24.34
C ARG A 2 -30.35 -5.99 -24.56
N SER A 3 -30.88 -5.28 -23.58
CA SER A 3 -31.00 -3.82 -23.60
C SER A 3 -29.60 -3.21 -23.62
N SER A 4 -29.22 -2.60 -24.73
CA SER A 4 -28.01 -1.79 -24.86
C SER A 4 -28.24 -0.46 -24.15
N THR A 5 -27.82 -0.37 -22.89
CA THR A 5 -27.81 0.90 -22.15
C THR A 5 -26.71 1.79 -22.72
N THR A 6 -27.11 2.83 -23.45
CA THR A 6 -26.23 3.84 -24.02
C THR A 6 -25.66 4.71 -22.90
N LEU A 7 -24.33 4.72 -22.76
CA LEU A 7 -23.61 5.57 -21.79
C LEU A 7 -23.66 7.03 -22.28
N SER A 8 -24.43 7.87 -21.58
CA SER A 8 -24.51 9.31 -21.86
C SER A 8 -23.25 10.03 -21.39
N THR A 9 -22.68 10.90 -22.23
CA THR A 9 -21.49 11.70 -21.93
C THR A 9 -21.92 13.07 -21.38
N GLU A 10 -22.25 13.14 -20.10
CA GLU A 10 -22.71 14.39 -19.49
C GLU A 10 -21.57 15.21 -18.86
N ARG A 11 -21.70 16.54 -18.96
CA ARG A 11 -20.76 17.52 -18.42
C ARG A 11 -21.07 17.77 -16.94
N TRP A 12 -20.02 17.82 -16.10
CA TRP A 12 -20.12 18.14 -14.67
C TRP A 12 -21.05 19.36 -14.42
N PRO A 13 -22.05 19.25 -13.52
CA PRO A 13 -22.98 20.34 -13.24
C PRO A 13 -22.24 21.53 -12.63
N LYS A 14 -22.39 22.70 -13.26
CA LYS A 14 -21.82 23.97 -12.81
C LYS A 14 -22.62 24.55 -11.64
N THR A 15 -22.74 23.83 -10.53
CA THR A 15 -23.42 24.34 -9.32
C THR A 15 -22.43 24.77 -8.25
N ARG A 16 -21.65 25.80 -8.58
CA ARG A 16 -21.19 26.93 -7.72
C ARG A 16 -20.03 27.65 -8.42
N ARG A 17 -20.12 28.98 -8.47
CA ARG A 17 -19.09 29.84 -9.06
C ARG A 17 -17.82 29.74 -8.20
N HIS A 18 -16.82 29.01 -8.68
CA HIS A 18 -15.43 29.29 -8.32
C HIS A 18 -14.74 29.80 -9.58
N HIS A 19 -14.29 31.05 -9.50
CA HIS A 19 -13.66 31.77 -10.60
C HIS A 19 -12.41 31.04 -11.10
N GLY A 20 -12.32 30.95 -12.43
CA GLY A 20 -11.07 30.83 -13.16
C GLY A 20 -10.46 29.43 -13.21
N HIS A 21 -10.00 29.10 -14.41
CA HIS A 21 -9.16 27.96 -14.80
C HIS A 21 -9.88 26.75 -15.40
N THR A 22 -9.55 26.56 -16.67
CA THR A 22 -10.02 25.65 -17.68
C THR A 22 -9.94 24.19 -17.20
N ALA A 23 -11.08 23.51 -17.14
CA ALA A 23 -11.14 22.10 -16.76
C ALA A 23 -10.46 21.22 -17.84
N PRO A 24 -9.59 20.26 -17.46
CA PRO A 24 -9.12 19.25 -18.40
C PRO A 24 -10.32 18.43 -18.89
N LYS A 25 -10.44 18.29 -20.22
CA LYS A 25 -11.43 17.42 -20.88
C LYS A 25 -11.11 15.95 -20.57
N GLN A 26 -11.50 15.46 -19.41
CA GLN A 26 -11.48 14.03 -19.11
C GLN A 26 -12.91 13.54 -19.00
N LEU A 27 -13.24 12.50 -19.77
CA LEU A 27 -14.57 11.95 -19.93
C LEU A 27 -15.10 11.53 -18.55
N VAL A 28 -16.19 12.19 -18.15
CA VAL A 28 -16.97 11.84 -16.95
C VAL A 28 -18.22 11.13 -17.43
N THR A 29 -18.47 9.93 -16.92
CA THR A 29 -19.70 9.18 -17.20
C THR A 29 -20.63 9.29 -16.02
N ALA A 30 -21.90 9.61 -16.27
CA ALA A 30 -22.95 9.55 -15.26
C ALA A 30 -23.56 8.14 -15.23
N PHE A 31 -23.56 7.50 -14.08
CA PHE A 31 -24.23 6.22 -13.85
C PHE A 31 -24.99 6.30 -12.53
N GLU A 32 -26.29 6.04 -12.56
CA GLU A 32 -27.18 6.10 -11.37
C GLU A 32 -27.09 7.42 -10.57
N GLY A 33 -26.92 8.56 -11.26
CA GLY A 33 -26.80 9.87 -10.61
C GLY A 33 -25.42 10.19 -10.04
N GLN A 34 -24.46 9.25 -10.14
CA GLN A 34 -23.09 9.42 -9.72
C GLN A 34 -22.16 9.68 -10.92
N LEU A 35 -21.16 10.52 -10.71
CA LEU A 35 -20.19 10.89 -11.74
C LEU A 35 -18.90 10.09 -11.57
N TYR A 36 -18.35 9.56 -12.68
CA TYR A 36 -17.12 8.77 -12.68
C TYR A 36 -16.11 9.30 -13.67
N LYS A 37 -14.85 9.38 -13.27
CA LYS A 37 -13.72 9.72 -14.14
C LYS A 37 -13.04 8.46 -14.66
N ARG A 38 -12.87 8.39 -15.98
CA ARG A 38 -12.12 7.30 -16.63
C ARG A 38 -10.61 7.47 -16.40
N SER A 39 -9.96 6.42 -15.91
CA SER A 39 -8.49 6.33 -15.90
C SER A 39 -7.97 5.71 -17.20
N PHE A 40 -6.70 5.94 -17.53
CA PHE A 40 -6.11 5.41 -18.77
C PHE A 40 -5.92 3.87 -18.73
N LYS A 41 -5.73 3.26 -17.54
CA LYS A 41 -5.45 1.81 -17.37
C LYS A 41 -5.93 1.22 -16.02
N GLY A 42 -7.03 1.69 -15.45
CA GLY A 42 -7.50 1.28 -14.12
C GLY A 42 -9.01 1.44 -13.92
N PRO A 43 -9.53 1.18 -12.70
CA PRO A 43 -10.96 1.30 -12.41
C PRO A 43 -11.48 2.73 -12.65
N PHE A 44 -12.79 2.84 -12.88
CA PHE A 44 -13.47 4.13 -12.89
C PHE A 44 -13.39 4.73 -11.49
N ALA A 45 -12.97 6.00 -11.39
CA ALA A 45 -12.91 6.69 -10.12
C ALA A 45 -14.18 7.52 -9.93
N GLN A 46 -14.96 7.22 -8.89
CA GLN A 46 -16.09 8.00 -8.46
C GLN A 46 -15.65 9.41 -8.09
N CYS A 47 -16.31 10.39 -8.70
CA CYS A 47 -16.14 11.78 -8.37
C CYS A 47 -16.88 12.11 -7.08
N ILE A 48 -16.17 12.59 -6.07
CA ILE A 48 -16.72 12.88 -4.74
C ILE A 48 -16.77 14.39 -4.45
N GLY A 49 -17.61 14.78 -3.49
CA GLY A 49 -17.76 16.17 -3.06
C GLY A 49 -16.62 16.67 -2.18
N ALA A 50 -16.56 17.97 -1.90
CA ALA A 50 -15.47 18.58 -1.12
C ALA A 50 -15.39 18.07 0.34
N SER A 51 -16.55 17.82 0.97
CA SER A 51 -16.62 17.26 2.33
C SER A 51 -16.08 15.83 2.38
N GLU A 52 -16.52 14.98 1.45
CA GLU A 52 -16.05 13.60 1.31
C GLU A 52 -14.56 13.54 0.98
N ALA A 53 -14.10 14.37 0.04
CA ALA A 53 -12.70 14.46 -0.35
C ALA A 53 -11.80 14.79 0.85
N SER A 54 -12.23 15.71 1.70
CA SER A 54 -11.48 16.10 2.91
C SER A 54 -11.39 14.97 3.94
N TYR A 55 -12.46 14.17 4.08
CA TYR A 55 -12.47 13.01 4.97
C TYR A 55 -11.59 11.88 4.43
N VAL A 56 -11.84 11.45 3.19
CA VAL A 56 -11.13 10.33 2.55
C VAL A 56 -9.63 10.60 2.49
N MET A 57 -9.22 11.83 2.15
CA MET A 57 -7.81 12.17 2.09
C MET A 57 -7.14 12.07 3.47
N ARG A 58 -7.80 12.58 4.52
CA ARG A 58 -7.27 12.55 5.88
C ARG A 58 -7.17 11.12 6.40
N GLU A 59 -8.17 10.29 6.16
CA GLU A 59 -8.18 8.89 6.59
C GLU A 59 -7.05 8.08 5.91
N VAL A 60 -6.87 8.24 4.60
CA VAL A 60 -5.80 7.53 3.87
C VAL A 60 -4.40 8.07 4.22
N HIS A 61 -4.29 9.35 4.59
CA HIS A 61 -3.02 9.98 4.93
C HIS A 61 -2.60 9.74 6.39
N GLU A 62 -3.52 9.95 7.33
CA GLU A 62 -3.27 10.05 8.78
C GLU A 62 -4.11 9.09 9.64
N GLY A 63 -5.02 8.32 9.02
CA GLY A 63 -5.84 7.35 9.74
C GLY A 63 -5.02 6.23 10.38
N ILE A 64 -5.69 5.24 10.96
CA ILE A 64 -5.03 4.15 11.70
C ILE A 64 -4.01 3.40 10.82
N CYS A 65 -4.35 3.25 9.54
CA CYS A 65 -3.48 2.63 8.52
C CYS A 65 -2.76 3.67 7.63
N GLY A 66 -2.82 4.96 8.00
CA GLY A 66 -2.18 6.06 7.30
C GLY A 66 -0.67 5.94 7.39
N ASN A 67 0.01 6.05 6.24
CA ASN A 67 1.46 5.88 6.16
C ASN A 67 2.20 7.17 5.77
N HIS A 68 1.55 8.33 5.92
CA HIS A 68 2.12 9.65 5.59
C HIS A 68 2.78 9.72 4.20
N SER A 69 2.18 9.05 3.21
CA SER A 69 2.69 9.02 1.83
C SER A 69 2.82 10.42 1.23
N GLY A 70 3.87 10.61 0.41
CA GLY A 70 4.01 11.82 -0.41
C GLY A 70 2.88 12.01 -1.43
N ALA A 71 2.75 13.23 -1.94
CA ALA A 71 1.59 13.67 -2.72
C ALA A 71 1.25 12.76 -3.90
N ASP A 72 2.22 12.44 -4.75
CA ASP A 72 1.98 11.64 -5.96
C ASP A 72 1.56 10.20 -5.63
N SER A 73 2.13 9.63 -4.57
CA SER A 73 1.76 8.30 -4.08
C SER A 73 0.33 8.30 -3.52
N LEU A 74 -0.05 9.34 -2.78
CA LEU A 74 -1.38 9.48 -2.22
C LEU A 74 -2.44 9.69 -3.31
N VAL A 75 -2.16 10.52 -4.32
CA VAL A 75 -3.01 10.68 -5.52
C VAL A 75 -3.25 9.33 -6.18
N LEU A 76 -2.20 8.55 -6.41
CA LEU A 76 -2.31 7.25 -7.07
C LEU A 76 -3.11 6.24 -6.23
N LYS A 77 -2.93 6.23 -4.91
CA LYS A 77 -3.71 5.38 -3.99
C LYS A 77 -5.19 5.70 -4.05
N LEU A 78 -5.53 6.98 -3.95
CA LEU A 78 -6.92 7.45 -4.00
C LEU A 78 -7.56 7.13 -5.35
N TYR A 79 -6.81 7.33 -6.44
CA TYR A 79 -7.28 6.98 -7.78
C TYR A 79 -7.53 5.47 -7.91
N ARG A 80 -6.60 4.63 -7.43
CA ARG A 80 -6.74 3.16 -7.45
C ARG A 80 -7.87 2.66 -6.56
N ALA A 81 -8.11 3.34 -5.45
CA ALA A 81 -9.25 3.09 -4.57
C ALA A 81 -10.58 3.56 -5.17
N GLY A 82 -10.55 4.21 -6.33
CA GLY A 82 -11.75 4.61 -7.05
C GLY A 82 -12.29 5.99 -6.64
N TYR A 83 -11.47 6.88 -6.08
CA TYR A 83 -11.88 8.24 -5.74
C TYR A 83 -11.26 9.27 -6.67
N TYR A 84 -12.00 10.34 -6.97
CA TYR A 84 -11.51 11.48 -7.72
C TYR A 84 -12.22 12.79 -7.34
N TRP A 85 -11.51 13.91 -7.45
CA TRP A 85 -12.13 15.23 -7.54
C TRP A 85 -11.21 16.20 -8.32
N PRO A 86 -11.74 17.30 -8.90
CA PRO A 86 -11.00 18.13 -9.86
C PRO A 86 -9.71 18.78 -9.35
N ARG A 87 -9.58 18.99 -8.03
CA ARG A 87 -8.41 19.61 -7.39
C ARG A 87 -7.63 18.66 -6.46
N MET A 88 -7.79 17.36 -6.65
CA MET A 88 -7.18 16.32 -5.82
C MET A 88 -5.69 16.54 -5.61
N GLU A 89 -4.93 16.82 -6.67
CA GLU A 89 -3.49 17.02 -6.55
C GLU A 89 -3.14 18.26 -5.72
N GLN A 90 -3.87 19.37 -5.88
CA GLN A 90 -3.62 20.59 -5.12
C GLN A 90 -4.02 20.41 -3.65
N ASP A 91 -5.17 19.79 -3.39
CA ASP A 91 -5.69 19.60 -2.04
C ASP A 91 -4.79 18.64 -1.24
N ILE A 92 -4.31 17.57 -1.89
CA ILE A 92 -3.36 16.63 -1.30
C ILE A 92 -2.04 17.32 -0.96
N LYS A 93 -1.48 18.10 -1.88
CA LYS A 93 -0.26 18.87 -1.62
C LYS A 93 -0.45 19.83 -0.44
N ALA A 94 -1.59 20.52 -0.38
CA ALA A 94 -1.89 21.45 0.70
C ALA A 94 -2.01 20.76 2.07
N ILE A 95 -2.59 19.56 2.13
CA ILE A 95 -2.68 18.79 3.39
C ILE A 95 -1.32 18.28 3.82
N ILE A 96 -0.53 17.69 2.91
CA ILE A 96 0.81 17.18 3.25
C ILE A 96 1.73 18.31 3.71
N GLN A 97 1.65 19.49 3.07
CA GLN A 97 2.39 20.69 3.49
C GLN A 97 2.03 21.17 4.90
N LYS A 98 0.79 20.94 5.34
CA LYS A 98 0.30 21.32 6.67
C LYS A 98 0.44 20.20 7.71
N CYS A 99 0.77 18.98 7.30
CA CYS A 99 0.86 17.84 8.20
C CYS A 99 2.17 17.89 8.98
N ASP A 100 2.10 18.18 10.28
CA ASP A 100 3.28 18.28 11.15
C ASP A 100 4.16 17.04 11.10
N LYS A 101 3.56 15.84 11.10
CA LYS A 101 4.30 14.57 11.01
C LYS A 101 5.09 14.47 9.71
N CYS A 102 4.48 14.84 8.58
CA CYS A 102 5.19 14.87 7.30
C CYS A 102 6.29 15.95 7.26
N GLN A 103 6.07 17.10 7.90
CA GLN A 103 7.05 18.19 7.93
C GLN A 103 8.22 17.91 8.88
N HIS A 104 7.99 17.20 9.99
CA HIS A 104 9.05 16.76 10.90
C HIS A 104 9.86 15.59 10.33
N HIS A 105 9.27 14.79 9.44
CA HIS A 105 9.93 13.68 8.73
C HIS A 105 10.31 14.03 7.29
N VAL A 106 10.53 15.31 6.96
CA VAL A 106 11.08 15.69 5.66
C VAL A 106 12.41 14.96 5.48
N PRO A 107 12.59 14.20 4.38
CA PRO A 107 13.77 13.38 4.16
C PRO A 107 15.06 14.17 4.33
N LEU A 108 16.12 13.43 4.63
CA LEU A 108 17.52 13.84 4.62
C LEU A 108 17.94 14.38 3.23
N GLU A 109 17.30 15.42 2.70
CA GLU A 109 17.77 16.20 1.55
C GLU A 109 19.19 16.72 1.84
N ALA A 110 19.50 16.98 3.11
CA ALA A 110 20.85 17.27 3.59
C ALA A 110 21.85 16.09 3.43
N ALA A 111 21.38 14.85 3.26
CA ALA A 111 22.20 13.67 2.95
C ALA A 111 22.06 13.17 1.51
N LYS A 112 21.18 13.76 0.69
CA LYS A 112 21.11 13.52 -0.76
C LYS A 112 22.39 14.04 -1.42
N GLY A 113 23.40 13.19 -1.44
CA GLY A 113 24.73 13.50 -1.98
C GLY A 113 25.81 12.55 -1.49
N LYS A 114 25.59 11.87 -0.35
CA LYS A 114 26.52 10.87 0.20
C LYS A 114 26.22 9.45 -0.25
N TRP A 115 25.05 9.22 -0.83
CA TRP A 115 24.66 7.91 -1.34
C TRP A 115 25.68 7.35 -2.36
N PRO A 116 26.23 8.12 -3.32
CA PRO A 116 27.29 7.63 -4.20
C PRO A 116 28.54 7.13 -3.45
N ASP A 117 28.92 7.81 -2.37
CA ASP A 117 30.10 7.46 -1.55
C ASP A 117 29.86 6.21 -0.70
N GLU A 118 28.65 6.03 -0.19
CA GLU A 118 28.26 4.85 0.61
C GLU A 118 27.86 3.65 -0.26
N LEU A 119 27.45 3.88 -1.51
CA LEU A 119 26.95 2.87 -2.43
C LEU A 119 27.95 1.73 -2.59
N LEU A 120 29.24 2.06 -2.74
CA LEU A 120 30.29 1.07 -2.93
C LEU A 120 30.48 0.22 -1.68
N GLY A 121 30.44 0.84 -0.49
CA GLY A 121 30.50 0.14 0.79
C GLY A 121 29.30 -0.78 1.01
N VAL A 122 28.09 -0.32 0.68
CA VAL A 122 26.86 -1.11 0.75
C VAL A 122 26.88 -2.28 -0.22
N PHE A 123 27.28 -2.09 -1.48
CA PHE A 123 27.42 -3.17 -2.45
C PHE A 123 28.49 -4.17 -2.04
N TRP A 124 29.62 -3.70 -1.53
CA TRP A 124 30.69 -4.56 -1.04
C TRP A 124 30.17 -5.42 0.11
N ALA A 125 29.62 -4.81 1.16
CA ALA A 125 29.01 -5.51 2.28
C ALA A 125 27.92 -6.49 1.82
N TYR A 126 27.07 -6.11 0.86
CA TYR A 126 26.04 -7.00 0.33
C TYR A 126 26.61 -8.21 -0.41
N ARG A 127 27.66 -8.02 -1.22
CA ARG A 127 28.34 -9.07 -1.99
C ARG A 127 29.21 -9.98 -1.13
N THR A 128 29.80 -9.47 -0.06
CA THR A 128 30.75 -10.20 0.78
C THR A 128 30.13 -10.78 2.04
N THR A 129 29.00 -10.25 2.52
CA THR A 129 28.27 -10.85 3.64
C THR A 129 27.61 -12.14 3.18
N THR A 130 28.08 -13.27 3.69
CA THR A 130 27.40 -14.56 3.50
C THR A 130 25.96 -14.46 3.99
N LYS A 131 25.00 -14.56 3.06
CA LYS A 131 23.58 -14.61 3.39
C LYS A 131 23.17 -16.07 3.59
N SER A 132 22.46 -16.34 4.67
CA SER A 132 21.78 -17.62 4.88
C SER A 132 20.31 -17.31 5.11
N SER A 133 19.43 -18.11 4.50
CA SER A 133 18.01 -18.02 4.81
C SER A 133 17.79 -18.58 6.21
N THR A 134 17.05 -17.87 7.04
CA THR A 134 16.53 -18.38 8.32
C THR A 134 15.60 -19.59 8.08
N ARG A 135 15.19 -19.83 6.82
CA ARG A 135 14.24 -20.83 6.30
C ARG A 135 12.79 -20.64 6.75
N ASP A 136 12.56 -19.78 7.75
CA ASP A 136 11.22 -19.48 8.27
C ASP A 136 10.76 -18.08 7.84
N LYS A 137 9.46 -17.91 7.58
CA LYS A 137 8.86 -16.64 7.15
C LYS A 137 8.74 -15.71 8.36
N PRO A 138 9.23 -14.45 8.29
CA PRO A 138 9.23 -13.54 9.43
C PRO A 138 7.86 -13.32 10.10
N PHE A 139 6.78 -13.32 9.32
CA PHE A 139 5.42 -13.16 9.83
C PHE A 139 4.95 -14.40 10.62
N SER A 140 5.31 -15.59 10.16
CA SER A 140 4.93 -16.86 10.80
C SER A 140 5.61 -17.10 12.14
N LEU A 141 6.77 -16.47 12.39
CA LEU A 141 7.43 -16.51 13.70
C LEU A 141 6.73 -15.64 14.76
N VAL A 142 5.96 -14.64 14.33
CA VAL A 142 5.34 -13.63 15.21
C VAL A 142 3.85 -13.87 15.41
N TYR A 143 3.15 -14.24 14.33
CA TYR A 143 1.69 -14.34 14.30
C TYR A 143 1.20 -15.76 14.02
N ASP A 144 2.11 -16.73 13.97
CA ASP A 144 1.76 -18.15 14.01
C ASP A 144 0.94 -18.63 12.80
N ALA A 145 0.95 -17.84 11.73
CA ALA A 145 0.29 -18.10 10.46
C ALA A 145 1.15 -17.62 9.28
N GLU A 146 0.90 -18.13 8.07
CA GLU A 146 1.45 -17.53 6.87
C GLU A 146 0.74 -16.21 6.59
N ALA A 147 1.50 -15.15 6.25
CA ALA A 147 0.89 -13.89 5.85
C ALA A 147 0.10 -14.09 4.56
N LEU A 148 -1.22 -13.90 4.63
CA LEU A 148 -2.06 -13.81 3.44
C LEU A 148 -2.09 -12.37 2.94
N ILE A 149 -1.98 -12.20 1.63
CA ILE A 149 -2.16 -10.89 1.00
C ILE A 149 -3.68 -10.62 0.96
N PRO A 150 -4.17 -9.38 1.17
CA PRO A 150 -5.61 -9.09 1.18
C PRO A 150 -6.42 -9.60 -0.03
N VAL A 151 -5.77 -9.78 -1.19
CA VAL A 151 -6.40 -10.36 -2.39
C VAL A 151 -6.70 -11.86 -2.27
N GLU A 152 -5.89 -12.60 -1.50
CA GLU A 152 -6.06 -14.04 -1.25
C GLU A 152 -7.20 -14.33 -0.25
N VAL A 153 -7.68 -13.30 0.46
CA VAL A 153 -8.82 -13.38 1.38
C VAL A 153 -10.15 -13.17 0.65
N GLY A 154 -10.15 -12.43 -0.46
CA GLY A 154 -11.36 -12.07 -1.21
C GLY A 154 -11.67 -12.94 -2.42
N GLU A 155 -10.67 -13.64 -2.97
CA GLU A 155 -10.81 -14.47 -4.18
C GLU A 155 -10.26 -15.88 -3.88
N LEU A 156 -11.06 -16.90 -4.16
CA LEU A 156 -10.68 -18.32 -3.99
C LEU A 156 -9.51 -18.64 -4.92
N THR A 157 -8.29 -18.69 -4.38
CA THR A 157 -7.10 -19.13 -5.12
C THR A 157 -6.89 -20.63 -4.95
N LEU A 158 -6.26 -21.30 -5.92
CA LEU A 158 -5.89 -22.73 -5.84
C LEU A 158 -5.02 -23.09 -4.61
N ARG A 159 -4.41 -22.10 -3.95
CA ARG A 159 -3.67 -22.24 -2.68
C ARG A 159 -4.58 -22.30 -1.45
N TYR A 160 -5.77 -21.71 -1.53
CA TYR A 160 -6.75 -21.63 -0.45
C TYR A 160 -8.08 -22.16 -0.96
N PHE A 161 -8.24 -23.48 -0.94
CA PHE A 161 -9.56 -24.09 -1.01
C PHE A 161 -10.21 -23.98 0.36
N PRO A 162 -11.51 -23.66 0.45
CA PRO A 162 -12.24 -23.73 1.72
C PRO A 162 -12.17 -25.18 2.20
N LYS A 163 -11.33 -25.44 3.20
CA LYS A 163 -11.46 -26.65 3.99
C LYS A 163 -12.64 -26.46 4.93
N ASP A 164 -13.26 -27.56 5.32
CA ASP A 164 -14.14 -27.56 6.47
C ASP A 164 -13.42 -26.98 7.69
N GLU A 165 -14.17 -26.30 8.54
CA GLU A 165 -13.67 -25.53 9.68
C GLU A 165 -12.88 -26.43 10.66
N GLU A 166 -13.32 -27.68 10.81
CA GLU A 166 -12.72 -28.69 11.69
C GLU A 166 -11.32 -29.08 11.21
N THR A 167 -11.14 -29.43 9.94
CA THR A 167 -9.83 -29.74 9.35
C THR A 167 -8.88 -28.53 9.36
N ASN A 168 -9.41 -27.31 9.24
CA ASN A 168 -8.60 -26.10 9.34
C ASN A 168 -8.11 -25.84 10.77
N ASN A 169 -8.97 -26.09 11.76
CA ASN A 169 -8.65 -25.93 13.17
C ASN A 169 -7.65 -26.98 13.65
N GLU A 170 -7.78 -28.25 13.23
CA GLU A 170 -6.79 -29.29 13.51
C GLU A 170 -5.41 -28.94 12.92
N ALA A 171 -5.36 -28.53 11.65
CA ALA A 171 -4.11 -28.11 11.01
C ALA A 171 -3.50 -26.85 11.62
N LEU A 172 -4.29 -26.02 12.31
CA LEU A 172 -3.81 -24.88 13.09
C LEU A 172 -3.20 -25.32 14.42
N LEU A 173 -3.85 -26.27 15.12
CA LEU A 173 -3.36 -26.81 16.39
C LEU A 173 -2.02 -27.53 16.21
N ASP A 174 -1.88 -28.38 15.18
CA ASP A 174 -0.62 -29.07 14.87
C ASP A 174 0.53 -28.08 14.60
N LYS A 175 0.23 -26.95 13.94
CA LYS A 175 1.23 -25.90 13.74
C LYS A 175 1.61 -25.29 15.06
N LEU A 176 0.62 -24.84 15.85
CA LEU A 176 0.84 -24.19 17.14
C LEU A 176 1.73 -25.00 18.07
N GLU A 177 1.57 -26.33 18.10
CA GLU A 177 2.41 -27.23 18.89
C GLU A 177 3.90 -27.19 18.48
N LEU A 178 4.19 -27.09 17.18
CA LEU A 178 5.56 -27.07 16.64
C LEU A 178 6.20 -25.67 16.60
N LEU A 179 5.46 -24.61 16.92
CA LEU A 179 5.93 -23.23 16.71
C LEU A 179 7.06 -22.82 17.62
N ASP A 180 7.04 -23.23 18.89
CA ASP A 180 8.11 -22.88 19.81
C ASP A 180 9.42 -23.55 19.38
N GLU A 181 9.37 -24.79 18.88
CA GLU A 181 10.53 -25.46 18.28
C GLU A 181 11.03 -24.71 17.02
N CYS A 182 10.12 -24.25 16.16
CA CYS A 182 10.47 -23.42 15.01
C CYS A 182 11.15 -22.10 15.41
N ARG A 183 10.65 -21.42 16.46
CA ARG A 183 11.23 -20.17 16.98
C ARG A 183 12.64 -20.41 17.55
N ASP A 184 12.83 -21.50 18.29
CA ASP A 184 14.12 -21.87 18.86
C ASP A 184 15.14 -22.20 17.77
N LEU A 185 14.74 -22.97 16.75
CA LEU A 185 15.61 -23.28 15.61
C LEU A 185 15.97 -22.02 14.81
N ALA A 186 15.01 -21.11 14.59
CA ALA A 186 15.27 -19.83 13.94
C ALA A 186 16.25 -18.98 14.75
N TYR A 187 16.10 -18.93 16.07
CA TYR A 187 17.01 -18.22 16.97
C TYR A 187 18.43 -18.81 16.92
N ILE A 188 18.57 -20.13 17.01
CA ILE A 188 19.87 -20.83 16.91
C ILE A 188 20.56 -20.48 15.58
N ARG A 189 19.83 -20.52 14.45
CA ARG A 189 20.37 -20.15 13.13
C ARG A 189 20.81 -18.69 13.07
N MET A 190 20.05 -17.77 13.65
CA MET A 190 20.40 -16.35 13.71
C MET A 190 21.67 -16.10 14.55
N VAL A 191 21.81 -16.79 15.69
CA VAL A 191 22.99 -16.69 16.55
C VAL A 191 24.22 -17.27 15.84
N ASP A 192 24.12 -18.45 15.22
CA ASP A 192 25.21 -19.05 14.43
C ASP A 192 25.63 -18.12 13.29
N GLN A 193 24.68 -17.55 12.55
CA GLN A 193 24.97 -16.59 11.49
C GLN A 193 25.73 -15.37 12.03
N LYS A 194 25.29 -14.79 13.16
CA LYS A 194 25.99 -13.67 13.81
C LYS A 194 27.41 -14.05 14.23
N GLN A 195 27.61 -15.24 14.79
CA GLN A 195 28.95 -15.72 15.19
C GLN A 195 29.86 -15.96 13.98
N ARG A 196 29.34 -16.55 12.89
CA ARG A 196 30.08 -16.76 11.65
C ARG A 196 30.52 -15.45 11.00
N ILE A 197 29.63 -14.46 10.95
CA ILE A 197 29.97 -13.11 10.48
C ILE A 197 31.06 -12.51 11.38
N LYS A 198 30.91 -12.58 12.71
CA LYS A 198 31.91 -12.07 13.65
C LYS A 198 33.29 -12.72 13.45
N ARG A 199 33.36 -14.03 13.22
CA ARG A 199 34.62 -14.75 12.95
C ARG A 199 35.27 -14.43 11.61
N TYR A 200 34.48 -14.00 10.63
CA TYR A 200 34.99 -13.68 9.29
C TYR A 200 35.59 -12.26 9.22
N TYR A 201 35.07 -11.35 10.05
CA TYR A 201 35.43 -9.93 10.02
C TYR A 201 36.23 -9.43 11.24
N ASN A 202 36.39 -10.24 12.29
CA ASN A 202 37.30 -10.01 13.41
C ASN A 202 38.51 -10.94 13.32
#